data_AF-A0A2V9RAZ0-F1
#
_entry.id   AF-A0A2V9RAZ0-F1
#
_cell.length_a   1.000
_cell.length_b   1.000
_cell.length_c   1.000
_cell.angle_alpha   90.00
_cell.angle_beta   90.00
_cell.angle_gamma   90.00
#
_symmetry.space_group_name_H-M   'P 1'
#
loop_
_entity.id
_entity.type
_entity.pdbx_description
1 polymer ?
#
loop_
_entity_poly.entity_id
_entity_poly.type
_entity_poly.pdbx_seq_one_letter_code
_entity_poly.pdbx_strand_id
1 'polypeptide(L)' 'VGKTESGARVMVNGQEVPVIGADGVFHYFTPPLPVGESLITITAQNKHGGVNTLQKRVVIQ' A
#
# COMPACT_ATOMS: atom_id res chain seq x y z
N VAL A 1 -1.61 3.03 -8.34
CA VAL A 1 -0.34 2.29 -8.63
C VAL A 1 0.69 2.73 -7.62
N GLY A 2 1.44 1.80 -7.04
CA GLY A 2 2.57 2.09 -6.15
C GLY A 2 3.87 1.44 -6.63
N LYS A 3 5.00 1.87 -6.07
CA LYS A 3 6.32 1.27 -6.33
C LYS A 3 7.05 1.05 -5.01
N THR A 4 7.72 -0.09 -4.90
CA THR A 4 8.56 -0.48 -3.77
C THR A 4 9.86 -1.11 -4.27
N GLU A 5 10.75 -1.49 -3.36
CA GLU A 5 11.94 -2.29 -3.67
C GLU A 5 11.55 -3.71 -4.13
N SER A 6 12.31 -4.30 -5.04
CA SER A 6 12.03 -5.65 -5.55
C SER A 6 12.09 -6.71 -4.43
N GLY A 7 10.98 -7.43 -4.24
CA GLY A 7 10.82 -8.43 -3.19
C GLY A 7 10.59 -7.84 -1.79
N ALA A 8 10.22 -6.56 -1.70
CA ALA A 8 9.65 -6.00 -0.48
C ALA A 8 8.24 -6.54 -0.24
N ARG A 9 7.81 -6.54 1.02
CA ARG A 9 6.42 -6.79 1.43
C ARG A 9 5.69 -5.45 1.52
N VAL A 10 4.45 -5.38 1.05
CA VAL A 10 3.62 -4.17 1.14
C VAL A 10 2.28 -4.49 1.81
N MET A 11 1.85 -3.61 2.70
CA MET A 11 0.54 -3.65 3.35
C MET A 11 -0.21 -2.35 3.06
N VAL A 12 -1.51 -2.44 2.78
CA VAL A 12 -2.43 -1.30 2.62
C VAL A 12 -3.55 -1.45 3.64
N ASN A 13 -3.71 -0.49 4.54
CA ASN A 13 -4.67 -0.52 5.66
C ASN A 13 -4.60 -1.82 6.49
N GLY A 14 -3.39 -2.34 6.69
CA GLY A 14 -3.17 -3.59 7.41
C GLY A 14 -3.37 -4.86 6.57
N GLN A 15 -3.82 -4.75 5.32
CA GLN A 15 -4.01 -5.87 4.40
C GLN A 15 -2.81 -6.03 3.48
N GLU A 16 -2.32 -7.25 3.31
CA GLU A 16 -1.17 -7.51 2.44
C GLU A 16 -1.52 -7.34 0.96
N VAL A 17 -0.59 -6.75 0.20
CA VAL A 17 -0.68 -6.65 -1.25
C VAL A 17 -0.24 -7.99 -1.84
N PRO A 18 -1.14 -8.74 -2.53
CA PRO A 18 -0.86 -10.13 -2.91
C PRO A 18 0.10 -10.26 -4.10
N VAL A 19 0.20 -9.23 -4.94
CA VAL A 19 1.02 -9.26 -6.16
C VAL A 19 1.86 -8.00 -6.24
N ILE A 20 3.17 -8.18 -6.25
CA ILE A 20 4.17 -7.14 -6.49
C ILE A 20 5.01 -7.64 -7.68
N GLY A 21 5.08 -6.85 -8.74
CA GLY A 21 5.88 -7.15 -9.91
C GLY A 21 7.37 -7.27 -9.57
N ALA A 22 8.13 -7.95 -10.42
CA ALA A 22 9.58 -8.12 -10.23
C ALA A 22 10.33 -6.76 -10.19
N ASP A 23 9.76 -5.74 -10.83
CA ASP A 23 10.22 -4.34 -10.84
C ASP A 23 9.76 -3.53 -9.62
N GLY A 24 9.05 -4.16 -8.68
CA GLY A 24 8.51 -3.54 -7.47
C GLY A 24 7.21 -2.75 -7.69
N VAL A 25 6.62 -2.78 -8.89
CA VAL A 25 5.33 -2.13 -9.16
C VAL A 25 4.20 -2.98 -8.59
N PHE A 26 3.25 -2.35 -7.92
CA PHE A 26 2.08 -3.04 -7.41
C PHE A 26 0.79 -2.24 -7.58
N HIS A 27 -0.30 -2.99 -7.60
CA HIS A 27 -1.66 -2.46 -7.61
C HIS A 27 -2.41 -3.05 -6.42
N TYR A 28 -3.19 -2.21 -5.77
CA TYR A 28 -4.04 -2.62 -4.68
C TYR A 28 -5.38 -1.92 -4.83
N PHE A 29 -6.46 -2.69 -4.84
CA PHE A 29 -7.81 -2.19 -4.83
C PHE A 29 -8.30 -2.20 -3.39
N THR A 30 -8.60 -1.01 -2.86
CA THR A 30 -9.27 -0.94 -1.57
C THR A 30 -10.69 -1.46 -1.72
N PRO A 31 -11.27 -2.10 -0.69
CA PRO A 31 -12.71 -2.25 -0.59
C PRO A 31 -13.41 -0.88 -0.74
N PRO A 32 -14.72 -0.84 -1.04
CA PRO A 32 -15.48 0.40 -1.04
C PRO A 32 -15.24 1.17 0.26
N LEU A 33 -14.76 2.40 0.10
CA LEU A 33 -14.51 3.29 1.23
C LEU A 33 -15.83 4.00 1.60
N PRO A 34 -16.04 4.32 2.88
CA PRO A 34 -17.21 5.10 3.29
C PRO A 34 -17.19 6.48 2.64
N VAL A 35 -18.39 7.05 2.45
CA VAL A 35 -18.55 8.45 2.04
C VAL A 35 -17.88 9.36 3.09
N GLY A 36 -17.19 10.39 2.62
CA GLY A 36 -16.41 11.31 3.45
C GLY A 36 -14.90 11.00 3.42
N GLU A 37 -14.21 11.41 4.48
CA GLU A 37 -12.76 11.29 4.58
C GLU A 37 -12.32 9.89 5.01
N SER A 38 -11.37 9.31 4.28
CA SER A 38 -10.68 8.07 4.65
C SER A 38 -9.16 8.28 4.62
N LEU A 39 -8.45 7.71 5.60
CA LEU A 39 -6.99 7.70 5.64
C LEU A 39 -6.46 6.33 5.21
N ILE A 40 -5.78 6.27 4.07
CA ILE A 40 -5.13 5.07 3.57
C ILE A 40 -3.69 5.04 4.08
N THR A 41 -3.31 3.98 4.79
CA THR A 41 -1.94 3.75 5.28
C THR A 41 -1.29 2.64 4.45
N ILE A 42 -0.14 2.94 3.84
CA ILE A 42 0.65 2.01 3.05
C ILE A 42 1.98 1.80 3.76
N THR A 43 2.30 0.56 4.13
CA THR A 43 3.56 0.21 4.78
C THR A 43 4.33 -0.75 3.89
N ALA A 44 5.59 -0.46 3.59
CA ALA A 44 6.49 -1.34 2.87
C ALA A 44 7.65 -1.76 3.77
N GLN A 45 8.00 -3.04 3.74
CA GLN A 45 9.17 -3.60 4.43
C GLN A 45 10.10 -4.24 3.40
N ASN A 46 11.37 -3.80 3.35
CA ASN A 46 12.36 -4.40 2.46
C ASN A 46 12.96 -5.70 3.05
N LYS A 47 13.81 -6.37 2.27
CA LYS A 47 14.42 -7.66 2.65
C LYS A 47 15.33 -7.58 3.87
N HIS A 48 15.84 -6.39 4.19
CA HIS A 48 16.70 -6.14 5.34
C HIS A 48 15.91 -5.74 6.61
N GLY A 49 14.58 -5.72 6.53
CA GLY A 49 13.71 -5.36 7.65
C GLY A 49 13.48 -3.86 7.81
N GLY A 50 14.02 -3.02 6.93
CA GLY A 50 13.74 -1.59 6.89
C GLY A 50 12.29 -1.32 6.48
N VAL A 51 11.63 -0.40 7.17
CA VAL A 51 10.21 -0.10 6.99
C VAL A 51 10.03 1.35 6.53
N ASN A 52 9.12 1.57 5.58
CA ASN A 52 8.64 2.89 5.19
C ASN A 52 7.11 2.91 5.21
N THR A 53 6.51 3.95 5.79
CA THR A 53 5.07 4.13 5.92
C THR A 53 4.64 5.42 5.25
N LEU A 54 3.64 5.33 4.37
CA LEU A 54 3.01 6.46 3.70
C LEU A 54 1.54 6.52 4.09
N GLN A 55 1.05 7.73 4.35
CA GLN A 55 -0.37 7.97 4.60
C GLN A 55 -0.95 8.87 3.50
N LYS A 56 -2.12 8.49 2.99
CA LYS A 56 -2.84 9.20 1.94
C LYS A 56 -4.29 9.39 2.34
N ARG A 57 -4.68 10.65 2.47
CA ARG A 57 -6.07 11.04 2.71
C ARG A 57 -6.82 11.06 1.38
N VAL A 58 -8.01 10.46 1.37
CA VAL A 58 -8.93 10.44 0.23
C VAL A 58 -10.31 10.86 0.70
N VAL A 59 -11.06 11.54 -0.16
CA VAL A 59 -12.44 11.97 0.12
C VAL A 59 -13.34 11.35 -0.94
N ILE A 60 -14.34 10.58 -0.49
CA ILE A 60 -15.38 10.00 -1.34
C ILE A 60 -16.64 10.85 -1.21
N GLN A 61 -17.26 11.20 -2.35
CA GLN A 61 -18.48 12.02 -2.43
C GLN A 61 -19.67 11.19 -2.90
#